data_AF-K1T1Y6-F1
#
_entry.id   AF-K1T1Y6-F1
#
_cell.length_a   1.000
_cell.length_b   1.000
_cell.length_c   1.000
_cell.angle_alpha   90.00
_cell.angle_beta   90.00
_cell.angle_gamma   90.00
#
_symmetry.space_group_name_H-M   'P 1'
#
loop_
_entity.id
_entity.type
_entity.pdbx_description
1 polymer ?
#
loop_
_entity_poly.entity_id
_entity_poly.type
_entity_poly.pdbx_seq_one_letter_code
_entity_poly.pdbx_strand_id
1 'polypeptide(L)' 'MVLNLALQKIDSDNFEFDGEAVYTADKKRLVYYMNHDASFTIPEGVEIIGEMAFRGKKQLSHVIIPSTVKEI' A
#
# COMPACT_ATOMS: atom_id res chain seq x y z
N MET A 1 33.48 -6.77 -7.89
CA MET A 1 32.10 -6.85 -7.34
C MET A 1 31.88 -5.67 -6.41
N VAL A 2 31.35 -4.54 -6.89
CA VAL A 2 30.86 -3.47 -5.99
C VAL A 2 29.83 -2.51 -6.61
N LEU A 3 29.43 -2.70 -7.87
CA LEU A 3 28.59 -1.71 -8.57
C LEU A 3 27.06 -1.94 -8.47
N ASN A 4 26.60 -2.83 -7.59
CA ASN A 4 25.18 -3.24 -7.56
C ASN A 4 24.34 -2.62 -6.43
N LEU A 5 24.92 -1.77 -5.56
CA LEU A 5 24.18 -1.17 -4.43
C LEU A 5 23.80 0.30 -4.63
N ALA A 6 24.37 1.01 -5.61
CA ALA A 6 24.11 2.45 -5.80
C ALA A 6 22.95 2.75 -6.78
N LEU A 7 22.43 1.75 -7.51
CA LEU A 7 21.39 1.94 -8.53
C LEU A 7 19.97 1.56 -8.09
N GLN A 8 19.78 1.01 -6.89
CA GLN A 8 18.44 0.72 -6.35
C GLN A 8 17.72 1.96 -5.77
N LYS A 9 18.39 3.12 -5.77
CA LYS A 9 17.85 4.39 -5.30
C LYS A 9 17.69 5.39 -6.43
N ILE A 10 17.13 4.93 -7.55
CA ILE A 10 16.38 5.82 -8.43
C ILE A 10 14.95 5.65 -7.96
N ASP A 11 14.55 6.49 -7.00
CA ASP A 11 13.16 6.75 -6.59
C ASP A 11 12.36 7.20 -7.84
N SER A 12 12.06 6.27 -8.73
CA SER A 12 10.79 6.33 -9.44
C SER A 12 9.79 5.73 -8.47
N ASP A 13 8.80 6.52 -8.08
CA ASP A 13 7.59 6.06 -7.40
C ASP A 13 6.92 4.97 -8.27
N ASN A 14 7.48 3.77 -8.25
CA ASN A 14 6.89 2.62 -8.88
C ASN A 14 5.80 2.15 -7.93
N PHE A 15 4.57 2.23 -8.40
CA PHE A 15 3.43 1.71 -7.69
C PHE A 15 3.19 0.27 -8.13
N GLU A 16 2.95 -0.61 -7.16
CA GLU A 16 2.59 -1.99 -7.42
C GLU A 16 1.10 -2.19 -7.18
N PHE A 17 0.44 -2.81 -8.15
CA PHE A 17 -0.95 -3.25 -8.02
C PHE A 17 -0.98 -4.76 -7.75
N ASP A 18 -1.60 -5.18 -6.65
CA ASP A 18 -1.68 -6.59 -6.26
C ASP A 18 -2.95 -7.31 -6.75
N GLY A 19 -3.86 -6.59 -7.41
CA GLY A 19 -5.19 -7.09 -7.80
C GLY A 19 -6.34 -6.45 -7.01
N GLU A 20 -6.08 -5.96 -5.80
CA GLU A 20 -7.09 -5.34 -4.93
C GLU A 20 -6.78 -3.87 -4.63
N ALA A 21 -5.49 -3.55 -4.48
CA ALA A 21 -5.00 -2.24 -4.08
C ALA A 21 -3.65 -1.90 -4.71
N VAL A 22 -3.33 -0.60 -4.67
CA VAL A 22 -2.09 -0.02 -5.13
C VAL A 22 -1.22 0.33 -3.94
N TYR A 23 0.04 -0.07 -3.99
CA TYR A 23 1.05 0.14 -2.96
C TYR A 23 2.29 0.79 -3.55
N THR A 24 3.21 1.25 -2.70
CA THR A 24 4.59 1.55 -3.10
C THR A 24 5.33 0.29 -3.53
N ALA A 25 6.41 0.43 -4.31
CA ALA A 25 7.22 -0.70 -4.78
C ALA A 25 7.77 -1.59 -3.66
N ASP A 26 8.06 -1.01 -2.49
CA ASP A 26 8.49 -1.75 -1.31
C ASP A 26 7.31 -2.37 -0.51
N LYS A 27 6.08 -2.15 -0.98
CA LYS A 27 4.80 -2.53 -0.37
C LYS A 27 4.58 -2.02 1.06
N LYS A 28 5.35 -1.03 1.52
CA LYS A 28 5.21 -0.48 2.87
C LYS A 28 4.07 0.51 3.00
N ARG A 29 3.60 1.09 1.91
CA ARG A 29 2.51 2.07 1.94
C ARG A 29 1.35 1.65 1.05
N LEU A 30 0.15 1.61 1.63
CA LEU A 30 -1.10 1.52 0.88
C LEU A 30 -1.41 2.89 0.29
N VAL A 31 -1.40 2.98 -1.04
CA VAL A 31 -1.64 4.24 -1.76
C VAL A 31 -3.12 4.39 -2.09
N TYR A 32 -3.75 3.33 -2.60
CA TYR A 32 -5.16 3.36 -2.98
C TYR A 32 -5.78 1.97 -3.02
N TYR A 33 -6.87 1.75 -2.29
CA TYR A 33 -7.70 0.56 -2.43
C TYR A 33 -8.52 0.67 -3.72
N MET A 34 -8.42 -0.28 -4.65
CA MET A 34 -9.12 -0.19 -5.95
C MET A 34 -10.46 -0.92 -5.95
N ASN A 35 -10.62 -1.94 -5.12
CA ASN A 35 -11.82 -2.76 -5.12
C ASN A 35 -13.02 -2.04 -4.44
N HIS A 36 -14.20 -2.67 -4.48
CA HIS A 36 -15.50 -2.16 -4.06
C HIS A 36 -16.16 -3.03 -2.99
N ASP A 37 -15.42 -3.94 -2.39
CA ASP A 37 -15.95 -4.85 -1.38
C ASP A 37 -16.31 -4.12 -0.09
N ALA A 38 -17.21 -4.75 0.67
CA ALA A 38 -17.64 -4.22 1.96
C ALA A 38 -16.55 -4.31 3.04
N SER A 39 -15.55 -5.18 2.83
CA SER A 39 -14.45 -5.43 3.74
C SER A 39 -13.11 -5.48 3.02
N PHE A 40 -12.08 -4.93 3.64
CA PHE A 40 -10.70 -5.04 3.16
C PHE A 40 -9.74 -5.35 4.32
N THR A 41 -8.81 -6.26 4.09
CA THR A 41 -7.75 -6.57 5.05
C THR A 41 -6.44 -6.05 4.49
N ILE A 42 -5.80 -5.13 5.21
CA ILE A 42 -4.50 -4.63 4.80
C ILE A 42 -3.47 -5.75 5.03
N PRO A 43 -2.63 -6.09 4.04
CA PRO A 43 -1.61 -7.13 4.19
C PRO A 43 -0.58 -6.82 5.29
N GLU A 44 -0.11 -7.86 5.98
CA GLU A 44 1.04 -7.77 6.88
C GLU A 44 2.27 -7.21 6.15
N GLY A 45 2.99 -6.28 6.81
CA GLY A 45 4.15 -5.59 6.25
C GLY A 45 3.86 -4.18 5.71
N VAL A 46 2.58 -3.82 5.51
CA VAL A 46 2.20 -2.42 5.31
C VAL A 46 2.42 -1.66 6.62
N GLU A 47 3.14 -0.54 6.52
CA GLU A 47 3.48 0.34 7.63
C GLU A 47 2.67 1.64 7.61
N ILE A 48 2.27 2.11 6.42
CA ILE A 48 1.63 3.42 6.22
C ILE A 48 0.34 3.26 5.39
N ILE A 49 -0.75 3.85 5.86
CA ILE A 49 -1.95 4.07 5.06
C ILE A 49 -1.89 5.48 4.48
N GLY A 50 -2.05 5.63 3.17
CA GLY A 50 -2.11 6.95 2.54
C GLY A 50 -3.41 7.68 2.86
N GLU A 51 -3.34 9.01 3.02
CA GLU A 51 -4.51 9.88 3.26
C GLU A 51 -5.65 9.67 2.25
N MET A 52 -5.32 9.32 1.01
CA MET A 52 -6.29 9.10 -0.08
C MET A 52 -6.64 7.63 -0.29
N ALA A 53 -6.14 6.71 0.55
CA ALA A 53 -6.23 5.26 0.31
C ALA A 53 -7.66 4.75 0.14
N PHE A 54 -8.63 5.34 0.84
CA PHE A 54 -10.03 4.94 0.83
C PHE A 54 -10.97 6.01 0.27
N ARG A 55 -10.42 7.04 -0.41
CA ARG A 55 -11.25 8.14 -0.92
C ARG A 55 -12.28 7.63 -1.93
N GLY A 56 -13.55 7.93 -1.68
CA GLY A 56 -14.67 7.56 -2.56
C GLY A 56 -15.19 6.12 -2.39
N LYS A 57 -14.71 5.37 -1.40
CA LYS A 57 -15.13 3.99 -1.14
C LYS A 57 -16.40 3.91 -0.30
N LYS A 58 -17.54 4.17 -0.94
CA LYS A 58 -18.87 4.18 -0.30
C LYS A 58 -19.34 2.82 0.23
N GLN A 59 -18.87 1.72 -0.37
CA GLN A 59 -19.27 0.36 0.01
C GLN A 59 -18.39 -0.22 1.12
N LEU A 60 -17.17 0.30 1.29
CA LEU A 60 -16.22 -0.20 2.27
C LEU A 60 -16.68 0.19 3.68
N SER A 61 -17.03 -0.82 4.47
CA SER A 61 -17.58 -0.69 5.82
C SER A 61 -16.64 -1.20 6.90
N HIS A 62 -15.75 -2.12 6.55
CA HIS A 62 -14.81 -2.75 7.46
C HIS A 62 -13.40 -2.76 6.88
N VAL A 63 -12.43 -2.25 7.65
CA VAL A 63 -11.00 -2.35 7.32
C VAL A 63 -10.30 -3.02 8.48
N ILE A 64 -9.63 -4.14 8.20
CA ILE A 64 -8.80 -4.86 9.18
C ILE A 64 -7.37 -4.35 9.02
N ILE A 65 -6.86 -3.71 10.08
CA ILE A 65 -5.54 -3.08 10.12
C ILE A 65 -4.58 -4.05 10.86
N PRO A 66 -3.50 -4.52 10.21
CA PRO A 66 -2.53 -5.40 10.85
C PRO A 66 -1.66 -4.63 11.84
N SER A 67 -0.97 -5.37 12.72
CA SER A 67 -0.12 -4.78 13.76
C SER A 67 1.11 -4.03 13.21
N THR A 68 1.45 -4.23 11.94
CA THR A 68 2.57 -3.58 11.26
C THR A 68 2.30 -2.13 10.88
N VAL A 69 1.03 -1.70 10.82
CA VAL A 69 0.69 -0.31 10.48
C VAL A 69 1.03 0.60 11.65
N LYS A 70 1.82 1.64 11.34
CA LYS A 70 2.31 2.63 12.30
C LYS A 70 1.66 4.00 12.09
N GLU A 71 1.26 4.30 10.85
CA GLU A 71 0.76 5.62 10.44
C GLU A 71 -0.46 5.50 9.52
N ILE A 72 -1.42 6.41 9.69
CA ILE A 72 -2.70 6.49 8.97
C ILE A 72 -2.97 7.93 8.54
#